data_AF-A0A3D4I0I3-F1
#
_entry.id   AF-A0A3D4I0I3-F1
#
_cell.length_a   1.000
_cell.length_b   1.000
_cell.length_c   1.000
_cell.angle_alpha   90.00
_cell.angle_beta   90.00
_cell.angle_gamma   90.00
#
_symmetry.space_group_name_H-M   'P 1'
#
loop_
_entity.id
_entity.type
_entity.pdbx_description
1 polymer ?
#
loop_
_entity_poly.entity_id
_entity_poly.type
_entity_poly.pdbx_seq_one_letter_code
_entity_poly.pdbx_strand_id
1 'polypeptide(L)' 'MKGIVEERAVVLGEYIIENKATVRSAAKKFGISKSTVH' A
#
# COMPACT_ATOMS: atom_id res chain seq x y z
N MET A 1 18.90 2.19 -8.93
CA MET A 1 17.82 1.17 -8.98
C MET A 1 17.05 1.21 -7.65
N LYS A 2 16.32 2.30 -7.40
CA LYS A 2 15.49 2.51 -6.19
C LYS A 2 13.97 2.45 -6.48
N GLY A 3 13.59 2.22 -7.74
CA GLY A 3 12.23 2.52 -8.22
C GLY A 3 11.11 1.67 -7.62
N ILE A 4 11.32 0.38 -7.33
CA ILE A 4 10.18 -0.52 -7.12
C ILE A 4 9.55 -0.38 -5.71
N VAL A 5 10.37 -0.18 -4.68
CA VAL A 5 9.86 -0.12 -3.29
C VAL A 5 9.26 1.24 -2.98
N GLU A 6 9.89 2.31 -3.47
CA GLU A 6 9.44 3.70 -3.28
C GLU A 6 8.12 3.94 -4.03
N GLU A 7 8.03 3.53 -5.30
CA GLU A 7 6.78 3.63 -6.08
C GLU A 7 5.63 2.84 -5.45
N ARG A 8 5.91 1.64 -4.93
CA ARG A 8 4.89 0.84 -4.22
C ARG A 8 4.37 1.54 -2.98
N ALA A 9 5.25 2.19 -2.21
CA ALA A 9 4.85 2.93 -1.02
C ALA A 9 3.93 4.10 -1.35
N VAL A 10 4.24 4.84 -2.43
CA VAL A 10 3.40 5.92 -2.94
C VAL A 10 2.02 5.40 -3.33
N VAL A 11 1.94 4.36 -4.17
CA VAL A 11 0.67 3.77 -4.63
C VAL A 11 -0.20 3.29 -3.46
N LEU A 12 0.40 2.63 -2.46
CA LEU A 12 -0.34 2.17 -1.28
C LEU A 12 -0.85 3.35 -0.45
N GLY A 13 -0.05 4.40 -0.29
CA GLY A 13 -0.42 5.62 0.44
C GLY A 13 -1.56 6.38 -0.23
N GLU A 14 -1.47 6.58 -1.55
CA GLU A 14 -2.51 7.23 -2.36
C GLU A 14 -3.83 6.47 -2.24
N TYR A 15 -3.80 5.15 -2.44
CA TYR A 15 -5.00 4.31 -2.31
C TYR A 15 -5.65 4.43 -0.92
N ILE A 16 -4.84 4.43 0.15
CA ILE A 16 -5.32 4.56 1.53
C ILE A 16 -6.04 5.89 1.74
N ILE A 17 -5.48 7.00 1.26
CA ILE A 17 -6.07 8.34 1.41
C ILE A 17 -7.36 8.45 0.59
N GLU A 18 -7.31 8.10 -0.70
CA GLU A 18 -8.44 8.24 -1.62
C GLU A 18 -9.66 7.41 -1.18
N ASN A 19 -9.41 6.20 -0.70
CA ASN A 19 -10.48 5.26 -0.33
C ASN A 19 -10.82 5.30 1.16
N LYS A 20 -10.16 6.17 1.95
CA LYS A 20 -10.20 6.16 3.43
C LYS A 20 -10.00 4.75 3.99
N ALA A 21 -9.12 3.98 3.36
CA ALA A 21 -8.94 2.57 3.64
C ALA A 21 -7.98 2.36 4.82
N THR A 22 -8.18 1.28 5.58
CA THR A 22 -7.18 0.87 6.58
C THR A 22 -6.04 0.10 5.92
N VAL A 23 -4.86 0.07 6.57
CA VAL A 23 -3.71 -0.75 6.15
C VAL A 23 -4.10 -2.21 5.89
N ARG A 24 -4.99 -2.78 6.71
CA ARG A 24 -5.51 -4.15 6.53
C ARG A 24 -6.34 -4.30 5.26
N SER A 25 -7.18 -3.31 4.95
CA SER A 25 -8.01 -3.30 3.75
C SER A 25 -7.14 -3.17 2.48
N ALA A 26 -6.15 -2.27 2.50
CA ALA A 26 -5.17 -2.13 1.43
C ALA A 26 -4.38 -3.44 1.22
N ALA A 27 -3.85 -4.04 2.29
CA ALA A 27 -3.15 -5.32 2.21
C ALA A 27 -3.98 -6.42 1.50
N LYS A 28 -5.26 -6.54 1.87
CA LYS A 28 -6.19 -7.48 1.23
C LYS A 28 -6.44 -7.14 -0.25
N LYS A 29 -6.59 -5.86 -0.59
CA LYS A 29 -6.82 -5.38 -1.97
C LYS A 29 -5.64 -5.69 -2.89
N PHE A 30 -4.42 -5.48 -2.40
CA PHE A 30 -3.17 -5.67 -3.16
C PHE A 30 -2.59 -7.09 -3.03
N GLY A 31 -3.25 -7.99 -2.31
CA GLY A 31 -2.81 -9.38 -2.17
C GLY A 31 -1.49 -9.54 -1.41
N ILE A 32 -1.18 -8.62 -0.49
CA ILE A 32 0.06 -8.62 0.30
C ILE A 32 -0.24 -8.66 1.79
N SER A 33 0.79 -8.91 2.60
CA SER A 33 0.65 -8.92 4.05
C SER A 33 0.52 -7.51 4.62
N LYS A 34 -0.13 -7.37 5.78
CA LYS A 34 -0.23 -6.09 6.50
C LYS A 34 1.15 -5.48 6.78
N SER A 35 2.13 -6.31 7.18
CA SER A 35 3.50 -5.88 7.45
C SER A 35 4.29 -5.54 6.19
N THR A 36 3.78 -5.85 4.99
CA THR A 36 4.35 -5.37 3.73
C THR A 36 3.85 -3.96 3.37
N VAL A 37 2.68 -3.57 3.90
CA VAL A 37 2.10 -2.24 3.71
C VAL A 37 2.59 -1.26 4.78
N HIS A 38 2.81 -1.74 6.01
CA HIS A 38 3.40 -0.97 7.11
C HIS A 38 4.90 -0.82 6.92
#